data_AF-A0A2G9N8L9-F1
#
_entry.id   AF-A0A2G9N8L9-F1
#
_cell.length_a   1.000
_cell.length_b   1.000
_cell.length_c   1.000
_cell.angle_alpha   90.00
_cell.angle_beta   90.00
_cell.angle_gamma   90.00
#
_symmetry.space_group_name_H-M   'P 1'
#
loop_
_entity.id
_entity.type
_entity.pdbx_description
1 polymer ?
#
loop_
_entity_poly.entity_id
_entity_poly.type
_entity_poly.pdbx_seq_one_letter_code
_entity_poly.pdbx_strand_id
1 'polypeptide(L)'
;MMDMIGYENKMKDKMKKNMLRLKKNRKSQLYIITALFLCSLVFLLNSRVERIEESTTEFVSTYNNFVNEAKYAVNSAIYLNRNVSDDFSRFADDYIGYAESKGINAYMFYGIVYDDKVYFANKLNENVNITSGNAGGTANFILTSGNQSTITKKNWLNADIGGTSYFFNTSMNVTEIKLVMKMSQENKTEVRRYG
;
A
#
# COMPACT_ATOMS: atom_id res chain seq x y z
N MET A 1 -38.81 -11.72 68.30
CA MET A 1 -37.80 -10.72 68.70
C MET A 1 -36.50 -11.14 68.02
N MET A 2 -36.17 -10.55 66.87
CA MET A 2 -34.98 -10.95 66.11
C MET A 2 -33.73 -10.54 66.88
N ASP A 3 -32.87 -11.49 67.17
CA ASP A 3 -31.73 -11.35 68.07
C ASP A 3 -30.74 -10.32 67.53
N MET A 4 -30.40 -9.31 68.34
CA MET A 4 -29.64 -8.13 67.94
C MET A 4 -28.25 -8.51 67.39
N ILE A 5 -27.71 -9.64 67.87
CA ILE A 5 -26.45 -10.25 67.44
C ILE A 5 -26.51 -10.72 65.98
N GLY A 6 -27.65 -11.24 65.52
CA GLY A 6 -27.82 -11.69 64.13
C GLY A 6 -27.82 -10.53 63.12
N TYR A 7 -28.32 -9.37 63.53
CA TYR A 7 -28.35 -8.18 62.68
C TYR A 7 -26.95 -7.59 62.46
N GLU A 8 -26.11 -7.56 63.50
CA GLU A 8 -24.73 -7.05 63.42
C GLU A 8 -23.85 -7.90 62.51
N ASN A 9 -23.96 -9.23 62.61
CA ASN A 9 -23.19 -10.15 61.74
C ASN A 9 -23.58 -10.01 60.26
N LYS A 10 -24.87 -9.83 59.96
CA LYS A 10 -25.35 -9.61 58.59
C LYS A 10 -24.86 -8.27 58.00
N MET A 11 -24.74 -7.24 58.83
CA MET A 11 -24.15 -5.94 58.45
C MET A 11 -22.66 -6.07 58.09
N LYS A 12 -21.87 -6.75 58.94
CA LYS A 12 -20.42 -6.96 58.72
C LYS A 12 -20.15 -7.73 57.42
N ASP A 13 -20.92 -8.78 57.15
CA ASP A 13 -20.78 -9.56 55.91
C ASP A 13 -21.17 -8.76 54.66
N LYS A 14 -22.23 -7.93 54.74
CA LYS A 14 -22.62 -7.04 53.64
C LYS A 14 -21.52 -6.01 53.35
N MET A 15 -20.91 -5.42 54.38
CA MET A 15 -19.79 -4.49 54.22
C MET A 15 -18.56 -5.15 53.59
N LYS A 16 -18.18 -6.35 54.05
CA LYS A 16 -17.04 -7.11 53.51
C LYS A 16 -17.24 -7.46 52.03
N LYS A 17 -18.45 -7.88 51.64
CA LYS A 17 -18.81 -8.18 50.25
C LYS A 17 -18.77 -6.93 49.35
N ASN A 18 -19.19 -5.77 49.86
CA ASN A 18 -19.12 -4.51 49.13
C ASN A 18 -17.67 -4.03 48.95
N MET A 19 -16.82 -4.14 49.98
CA MET A 19 -15.39 -3.80 49.86
C MET A 19 -14.66 -4.70 48.85
N LEU A 20 -14.98 -6.00 48.81
CA LEU A 20 -14.41 -6.93 47.83
C LEU A 20 -14.84 -6.59 46.39
N ARG A 21 -16.10 -6.20 46.19
CA ARG A 21 -16.60 -5.73 44.89
C ARG A 21 -15.88 -4.45 44.44
N LEU A 22 -15.69 -3.49 45.33
CA LEU A 22 -14.94 -2.25 45.05
C LEU A 22 -13.47 -2.53 44.70
N LYS A 23 -12.79 -3.43 45.42
CA LYS A 23 -11.41 -3.83 45.10
C LYS A 23 -11.32 -4.56 43.76
N LYS A 24 -12.30 -5.40 43.41
CA LYS A 24 -12.34 -6.11 42.11
C LYS A 24 -12.52 -5.13 40.94
N ASN A 25 -13.39 -4.13 41.09
CA ASN A 25 -13.64 -3.12 40.05
C ASN A 25 -12.43 -2.20 39.81
N ARG A 26 -11.64 -1.92 40.85
CA ARG A 26 -10.38 -1.16 40.69
C ARG A 26 -9.32 -1.93 39.91
N LYS A 27 -9.25 -3.26 40.06
CA LYS A 27 -8.32 -4.10 39.29
C LYS A 27 -8.71 -4.15 37.81
N SER A 28 -10.00 -4.29 37.49
CA SER A 28 -10.45 -4.29 36.08
C SER A 28 -10.20 -2.95 35.39
N GLN A 29 -10.35 -1.83 36.12
CA GLN A 29 -10.03 -0.50 35.59
C GLN A 29 -8.55 -0.34 35.25
N LEU A 30 -7.64 -0.87 36.09
CA LEU A 30 -6.20 -0.85 35.79
C LEU A 30 -5.86 -1.63 34.52
N TYR A 31 -6.44 -2.81 34.31
CA TYR A 31 -6.19 -3.59 33.09
C TYR A 31 -6.64 -2.87 31.81
N ILE A 32 -7.78 -2.15 31.86
CA ILE A 32 -8.27 -1.37 30.71
C ILE A 32 -7.31 -0.22 30.40
N ILE A 33 -6.82 0.49 31.41
CA ILE A 33 -5.86 1.59 31.22
C ILE A 33 -4.54 1.08 30.64
N THR A 34 -4.01 -0.02 31.18
CA THR A 34 -2.78 -0.64 30.66
C THR A 34 -2.93 -1.10 29.22
N ALA A 35 -4.09 -1.67 28.86
CA ALA A 35 -4.38 -2.09 27.49
C ALA A 35 -4.44 -0.90 26.52
N LEU A 36 -5.08 0.21 26.92
CA LEU A 36 -5.12 1.43 26.11
C LEU A 36 -3.71 2.02 25.92
N PHE A 37 -2.87 1.99 26.94
CA PHE A 37 -1.49 2.46 26.85
C PHE A 37 -0.66 1.60 25.88
N LEU A 38 -0.80 0.27 25.96
CA LEU A 38 -0.16 -0.66 25.04
C LEU A 38 -0.64 -0.47 23.59
N CYS A 39 -1.95 -0.29 23.36
CA CYS A 39 -2.49 -0.01 22.03
C CYS A 39 -1.95 1.31 21.47
N SER A 40 -1.88 2.37 22.28
CA SER A 40 -1.28 3.65 21.87
C SER A 40 0.20 3.51 21.54
N LEU A 41 0.96 2.70 22.29
CA LEU A 41 2.38 2.46 22.05
C LEU A 41 2.61 1.65 20.77
N VAL A 42 1.81 0.61 20.54
CA VAL A 42 1.81 -0.16 19.28
C VAL A 42 1.39 0.74 18.11
N PHE A 43 0.40 1.60 18.31
CA PHE A 43 0.00 2.57 17.30
C PHE A 43 1.15 3.54 17.00
N LEU A 44 1.85 4.09 17.99
CA LEU A 44 3.01 4.97 17.77
C LEU A 44 4.18 4.27 17.05
N LEU A 45 4.46 3.01 17.39
CA LEU A 45 5.51 2.23 16.73
C LEU A 45 5.16 1.86 15.28
N ASN A 46 3.88 1.60 14.99
CA ASN A 46 3.41 1.33 13.63
C ASN A 46 3.09 2.62 12.84
N SER A 47 2.81 3.71 13.53
CA SER A 47 2.64 5.05 12.97
C SER A 47 4.01 5.69 12.77
N ARG A 48 4.91 4.99 12.09
CA ARG A 48 5.86 5.67 11.23
C ARG A 48 4.99 6.41 10.22
N VAL A 49 4.64 7.63 10.56
CA VAL A 49 4.18 8.63 9.61
C VAL A 49 5.23 8.56 8.51
N GLU A 50 4.86 8.01 7.36
CA GLU A 50 5.54 8.32 6.12
C GLU A 50 5.63 9.85 6.15
N ARG A 51 6.83 10.37 6.43
CA ARG A 51 7.08 11.78 6.18
C ARG A 51 6.85 11.90 4.68
N ILE A 52 5.65 12.33 4.31
CA ILE A 52 5.45 13.02 3.06
C ILE A 52 6.21 14.32 3.29
N GLU A 53 7.53 14.27 3.12
CA GLU A 53 8.30 15.45 2.82
C GLU A 53 7.57 16.13 1.68
N GLU A 54 7.29 17.42 1.85
CA GLU A 54 6.65 18.24 0.85
C GLU A 54 7.35 17.99 -0.48
N SER A 55 6.64 17.23 -1.32
CA SER A 55 7.13 16.82 -2.60
C SER A 55 7.53 18.05 -3.36
N THR A 56 8.68 18.03 -4.04
CA THR A 56 9.01 19.15 -4.93
C THR A 56 7.81 19.37 -5.86
N THR A 57 7.36 20.63 -6.00
CA THR A 57 6.19 20.96 -6.85
C THR A 57 6.35 20.39 -8.26
N GLU A 58 7.61 20.28 -8.70
CA GLU A 58 8.02 19.68 -9.97
C GLU A 58 7.80 18.16 -10.03
N PHE A 59 8.14 17.38 -8.98
CA PHE A 59 7.83 15.95 -8.95
C PHE A 59 6.32 15.68 -9.05
N VAL A 60 5.51 16.39 -8.27
CA VAL A 60 4.05 16.21 -8.29
C VAL A 60 3.47 16.55 -9.63
N SER A 61 3.91 17.67 -10.21
CA SER A 61 3.46 18.10 -11.52
C SER A 61 3.84 17.07 -12.58
N THR A 62 5.08 16.59 -12.56
CA THR A 62 5.59 15.54 -13.45
C THR A 62 4.75 14.26 -13.29
N TYR A 63 4.72 13.67 -12.10
CA TYR A 63 3.90 12.48 -11.83
C TYR A 63 2.44 12.61 -12.27
N ASN A 64 1.78 13.74 -11.97
CA ASN A 64 0.39 13.95 -12.38
C ASN A 64 0.23 14.06 -13.89
N ASN A 65 1.16 14.73 -14.58
CA ASN A 65 1.17 14.81 -16.04
C ASN A 65 1.31 13.41 -16.65
N PHE A 66 2.23 12.59 -16.13
CA PHE A 66 2.36 11.20 -16.57
C PHE A 66 1.04 10.44 -16.43
N VAL A 67 0.44 10.46 -15.24
CA VAL A 67 -0.80 9.71 -14.96
C VAL A 67 -1.95 10.16 -15.85
N ASN A 68 -2.04 11.47 -16.14
CA ASN A 68 -3.05 12.02 -17.03
C ASN A 68 -2.83 11.58 -18.48
N GLU A 69 -1.59 11.64 -18.96
CA GLU A 69 -1.25 11.32 -20.36
C GLU A 69 -1.23 9.81 -20.64
N ALA A 70 -0.84 9.01 -19.66
CA ALA A 70 -0.72 7.55 -19.76
C ALA A 70 -2.00 6.88 -20.25
N LYS A 71 -3.17 7.39 -19.85
CA LYS A 71 -4.48 6.87 -20.30
C LYS A 71 -4.68 7.09 -21.81
N TYR A 72 -4.25 8.23 -22.33
CA TYR A 72 -4.33 8.52 -23.76
C TYR A 72 -3.36 7.68 -24.57
N ALA A 73 -2.16 7.39 -24.04
CA ALA A 73 -1.21 6.50 -24.68
C ALA A 73 -1.80 5.10 -24.89
N VAL A 74 -2.39 4.51 -23.84
CA VAL A 74 -3.06 3.20 -23.94
C VAL A 74 -4.26 3.25 -24.88
N ASN A 75 -5.15 4.23 -24.70
CA ASN A 75 -6.36 4.34 -25.52
C ASN A 75 -6.05 4.58 -27.01
N SER A 76 -5.00 5.35 -27.32
CA SER A 76 -4.55 5.59 -28.69
C SER A 76 -4.04 4.31 -29.34
N ALA A 77 -3.25 3.51 -28.62
CA ALA A 77 -2.76 2.22 -29.10
C ALA A 77 -3.92 1.27 -29.42
N ILE A 78 -4.92 1.18 -28.52
CA ILE A 78 -6.12 0.37 -28.72
C ILE A 78 -6.92 0.87 -29.93
N TYR A 79 -7.20 2.17 -30.00
CA TYR A 79 -8.00 2.76 -31.07
C TYR A 79 -7.39 2.55 -32.46
N LEU A 80 -6.05 2.63 -32.55
CA LEU A 80 -5.30 2.46 -33.80
C LEU A 80 -4.92 1.00 -34.07
N ASN A 81 -5.39 0.05 -33.25
CA ASN A 81 -5.07 -1.38 -33.35
C ASN A 81 -3.55 -1.65 -33.40
N ARG A 82 -2.79 -0.94 -32.56
CA ARG A 82 -1.34 -1.08 -32.38
C ARG A 82 -1.03 -1.90 -31.13
N ASN A 83 0.22 -2.33 -30.99
CA ASN A 83 0.65 -3.05 -29.79
C ASN A 83 0.69 -2.10 -28.59
N VAL A 84 -0.25 -2.30 -27.65
CA VAL A 84 -0.37 -1.51 -26.42
C VAL A 84 0.91 -1.52 -25.59
N SER A 85 1.59 -2.67 -25.50
CA SER A 85 2.83 -2.79 -24.73
C SER A 85 3.95 -1.94 -25.33
N ASP A 86 4.12 -1.99 -26.64
CA ASP A 86 5.19 -1.28 -27.34
C ASP A 86 4.92 0.24 -27.36
N ASP A 87 3.69 0.65 -27.65
CA ASP A 87 3.28 2.06 -27.65
C ASP A 87 3.42 2.67 -26.26
N PHE A 88 2.97 1.98 -25.22
CA PHE A 88 3.11 2.48 -23.84
C PHE A 88 4.57 2.47 -23.37
N SER A 89 5.38 1.49 -23.77
CA SER A 89 6.80 1.49 -23.45
C SER A 89 7.50 2.71 -24.05
N ARG A 90 7.21 3.05 -25.31
CA ARG A 90 7.75 4.26 -25.96
C ARG A 90 7.31 5.52 -25.23
N PHE A 91 6.03 5.65 -24.93
CA PHE A 91 5.52 6.76 -24.11
C PHE A 91 6.26 6.86 -22.77
N ALA A 92 6.47 5.74 -22.08
CA ALA A 92 7.21 5.71 -20.82
C ALA A 92 8.67 6.14 -20.98
N ASP A 93 9.35 5.70 -22.04
CA ASP A 93 10.74 6.08 -22.35
C ASP A 93 10.84 7.59 -22.67
N ASP A 94 9.96 8.10 -23.52
CA ASP A 94 9.88 9.53 -23.85
C ASP A 94 9.65 10.37 -22.58
N TYR A 95 8.81 9.87 -21.68
CA TYR A 95 8.51 10.55 -20.43
C TYR A 95 9.69 10.57 -19.45
N ILE A 96 10.42 9.46 -19.33
CA ILE A 96 11.67 9.41 -18.55
C ILE A 96 12.65 10.42 -19.11
N GLY A 97 12.86 10.44 -20.43
CA GLY A 97 13.73 11.42 -21.09
C GLY A 97 13.30 12.87 -20.85
N TYR A 98 12.00 13.15 -20.85
CA TYR A 98 11.47 14.46 -20.48
C TYR A 98 11.81 14.83 -19.03
N ALA A 99 11.59 13.93 -18.06
CA ALA A 99 11.92 14.18 -16.66
C ALA A 99 13.43 14.40 -16.46
N GLU A 100 14.27 13.61 -17.11
CA GLU A 100 15.72 13.75 -17.08
C GLU A 100 16.18 15.10 -17.66
N SER A 101 15.51 15.59 -18.72
CA SER A 101 15.78 16.93 -19.27
C SER A 101 15.48 18.08 -18.30
N LYS A 102 14.67 17.81 -17.27
CA LYS A 102 14.36 18.72 -16.15
C LYS A 102 15.29 18.51 -14.95
N GLY A 103 16.28 17.63 -15.06
CA GLY A 103 17.19 17.29 -13.95
C GLY A 103 16.56 16.33 -12.93
N ILE A 104 15.47 15.64 -13.29
CA ILE A 104 14.79 14.66 -12.45
C ILE A 104 15.17 13.25 -12.94
N ASN A 105 15.85 12.48 -12.11
CA ASN A 105 16.10 11.07 -12.41
C ASN A 105 14.81 10.29 -12.18
N ALA A 106 14.17 9.81 -13.25
CA ALA A 106 12.90 9.10 -13.17
C ALA A 106 13.05 7.61 -13.47
N TYR A 107 12.45 6.79 -12.61
CA TYR A 107 12.42 5.34 -12.72
C TYR A 107 10.98 4.87 -12.54
N MET A 108 10.58 3.84 -13.27
CA MET A 108 9.21 3.32 -13.15
C MET A 108 9.14 1.81 -13.28
N PHE A 109 8.25 1.23 -12.48
CA PHE A 109 7.68 -0.09 -12.73
C PHE A 109 6.22 0.11 -13.09
N TYR A 110 5.77 -0.50 -14.19
CA TYR A 110 4.37 -0.46 -14.56
C TYR A 110 3.86 -1.81 -15.04
N GLY A 111 2.55 -2.00 -14.88
CA GLY A 111 1.76 -3.10 -15.39
C GLY A 111 0.54 -2.56 -16.14
N ILE A 112 0.33 -2.98 -17.39
CA ILE A 112 -0.87 -2.64 -18.17
C ILE A 112 -1.76 -3.87 -18.20
N VAL A 113 -2.93 -3.76 -17.58
CA VAL A 113 -3.99 -4.77 -17.68
C VAL A 113 -4.77 -4.46 -18.96
N TYR A 114 -4.73 -5.37 -19.93
CA TYR A 114 -5.46 -5.25 -21.18
C TYR A 114 -5.84 -6.65 -21.67
N ASP A 115 -7.11 -6.83 -21.98
CA ASP A 115 -7.74 -8.13 -22.23
C ASP A 115 -7.52 -9.14 -21.08
N ASP A 116 -7.00 -10.32 -21.40
CA ASP A 116 -6.64 -11.40 -20.47
C ASP A 116 -5.14 -11.44 -20.17
N LYS A 117 -4.45 -10.30 -20.35
CA LYS A 117 -3.01 -10.18 -20.14
C LYS A 117 -2.67 -9.02 -19.21
N VAL A 118 -1.52 -9.15 -18.56
CA VAL A 118 -0.84 -8.05 -17.89
C VAL A 118 0.57 -7.93 -18.45
N TYR A 119 0.87 -6.76 -19.01
CA TYR A 119 2.16 -6.42 -19.58
C TYR A 119 2.96 -5.63 -18.55
N PHE A 120 4.10 -6.16 -18.10
CA PHE A 120 4.99 -5.46 -17.18
C PHE A 120 6.21 -4.93 -17.89
N ALA A 121 6.67 -3.78 -17.43
CA ALA A 121 8.04 -3.34 -17.65
C ALA A 121 8.66 -2.88 -16.34
N ASN A 122 9.90 -3.27 -16.14
CA ASN A 122 10.72 -2.79 -15.04
C ASN A 122 11.78 -1.82 -15.58
N LYS A 123 11.49 -0.52 -15.51
CA LYS A 123 12.45 0.56 -15.76
C LYS A 123 13.01 1.13 -14.46
N LEU A 124 12.98 0.34 -13.37
CA LEU A 124 13.70 0.64 -12.14
C LEU A 124 15.13 0.13 -12.24
N ASN A 125 16.02 0.65 -11.39
CA ASN A 125 17.40 0.19 -11.24
C ASN A 125 17.54 -0.97 -10.24
N GLU A 126 16.46 -1.71 -10.01
CA GLU A 126 16.37 -2.81 -9.06
C GLU A 126 15.41 -3.89 -9.58
N ASN A 127 15.54 -5.11 -9.06
CA ASN A 127 14.65 -6.22 -9.45
C ASN A 127 13.29 -6.08 -8.77
N VAL A 128 12.23 -6.49 -9.47
CA VAL A 128 10.87 -6.53 -8.92
C VAL A 128 10.43 -7.97 -8.77
N ASN A 129 10.07 -8.37 -7.56
CA ASN A 129 9.47 -9.67 -7.30
C ASN A 129 7.96 -9.56 -7.50
N ILE A 130 7.43 -10.26 -8.49
CA ILE A 130 6.01 -10.20 -8.85
C ILE A 130 5.35 -11.50 -8.42
N THR A 131 4.33 -11.36 -7.59
CA THR A 131 3.44 -12.44 -7.15
C THR A 131 2.04 -12.10 -7.64
N SER A 132 1.39 -13.00 -8.38
CA SER A 132 0.04 -12.79 -8.89
C SER A 132 -0.82 -14.03 -8.64
N GLY A 133 -2.13 -13.87 -8.41
CA GLY A 133 -2.95 -15.01 -8.07
C GLY A 133 -4.45 -14.87 -8.26
N ASN A 134 -5.09 -16.04 -8.33
CA ASN A 134 -6.55 -16.25 -8.33
C ASN A 134 -6.90 -17.22 -7.19
N ALA A 135 -8.20 -17.48 -6.98
CA ALA A 135 -8.65 -18.55 -6.09
C ALA A 135 -8.06 -19.94 -6.44
N GLY A 136 -7.67 -20.16 -7.70
CA GLY A 136 -7.10 -21.42 -8.19
C GLY A 136 -5.58 -21.53 -8.22
N GLY A 137 -4.82 -20.53 -7.72
CA GLY A 137 -3.36 -20.63 -7.61
C GLY A 137 -2.61 -19.30 -7.80
N THR A 138 -1.31 -19.36 -7.51
CA THR A 138 -0.39 -18.23 -7.49
C THR A 138 0.77 -18.46 -8.46
N ALA A 139 1.23 -17.41 -9.13
CA ALA A 139 2.42 -17.40 -9.97
C ALA A 139 3.41 -16.35 -9.44
N ASN A 140 4.68 -16.73 -9.34
CA ASN A 140 5.75 -15.90 -8.84
C ASN A 140 6.86 -15.84 -9.88
N PHE A 141 7.39 -14.64 -10.14
CA PHE A 141 8.56 -14.46 -10.98
C PHE A 141 9.31 -13.18 -10.62
N ILE A 142 10.56 -13.10 -11.04
CA ILE A 142 11.40 -11.92 -10.84
C ILE A 142 11.50 -11.20 -12.19
N LEU A 143 11.16 -9.92 -12.22
CA LEU A 143 11.37 -9.05 -13.36
C LEU A 143 12.63 -8.23 -13.14
N THR A 144 13.70 -8.57 -13.83
CA THR A 144 14.99 -7.86 -13.72
C THR A 144 14.90 -6.46 -14.32
N SER A 145 15.76 -5.56 -13.84
CA SER A 145 15.88 -4.20 -14.36
C SER A 145 16.06 -4.18 -15.89
N GLY A 146 15.37 -3.26 -16.57
CA GLY A 146 15.37 -3.09 -18.02
C GLY A 146 14.50 -4.07 -18.80
N ASN A 147 13.95 -5.11 -18.15
CA ASN A 147 13.20 -6.16 -18.84
C ASN A 147 11.69 -5.95 -18.80
N GLN A 148 11.03 -6.63 -19.74
CA GLN A 148 9.58 -6.69 -19.88
C GLN A 148 9.11 -8.14 -19.78
N SER A 149 7.88 -8.34 -19.33
CA SER A 149 7.25 -9.66 -19.26
C SER A 149 5.75 -9.54 -19.44
N THR A 150 5.13 -10.59 -19.96
CA THR A 150 3.68 -10.68 -20.08
C THR A 150 3.19 -11.93 -19.37
N ILE A 151 2.15 -11.77 -18.55
CA ILE A 151 1.47 -12.91 -17.92
C ILE A 151 -0.01 -12.90 -18.29
N THR A 152 -0.65 -14.05 -18.13
CA THR A 152 -2.11 -14.12 -18.12
C THR A 152 -2.66 -13.40 -16.89
N LYS A 153 -3.69 -12.57 -17.10
CA LYS A 153 -4.35 -11.80 -16.05
C LYS A 153 -4.81 -12.68 -14.88
N LYS A 154 -4.57 -12.17 -13.67
CA LYS A 154 -5.02 -12.72 -12.40
C LYS A 154 -5.87 -11.68 -11.66
N ASN A 155 -6.51 -12.04 -10.55
CA ASN A 155 -7.42 -11.20 -9.78
C ASN A 155 -6.66 -10.16 -8.96
N TRP A 156 -5.45 -10.50 -8.55
CA TRP A 156 -4.60 -9.62 -7.79
C TRP A 156 -3.14 -9.79 -8.19
N LEU A 157 -2.38 -8.74 -7.92
CA LEU A 157 -0.94 -8.68 -8.10
C LEU A 157 -0.28 -7.99 -6.91
N ASN A 158 0.87 -8.51 -6.50
CA ASN A 158 1.77 -7.87 -5.57
C ASN A 158 3.13 -7.70 -6.24
N ALA A 159 3.62 -6.46 -6.32
CA ALA A 159 4.97 -6.16 -6.74
C ALA A 159 5.78 -5.77 -5.50
N ASP A 160 6.80 -6.55 -5.16
CA ASP A 160 7.77 -6.23 -4.12
C ASP A 160 9.01 -5.60 -4.76
N ILE A 161 9.24 -4.33 -4.38
CA ILE A 161 10.26 -3.43 -4.92
C ILE A 161 11.07 -2.93 -3.73
N GLY A 162 12.35 -3.30 -3.66
CA GLY A 162 13.24 -2.87 -2.57
C GLY A 162 12.75 -3.27 -1.17
N GLY A 163 11.96 -4.34 -1.03
CA GLY A 163 11.35 -4.79 0.22
C GLY A 163 10.01 -4.11 0.55
N THR A 164 9.50 -3.25 -0.33
CA THR A 164 8.18 -2.61 -0.19
C THR A 164 7.18 -3.30 -1.12
N SER A 165 6.11 -3.82 -0.54
CA SER A 165 5.04 -4.50 -1.28
C SER A 165 3.95 -3.54 -1.76
N TYR A 166 3.69 -3.56 -3.06
CA TYR A 166 2.63 -2.81 -3.73
C TYR A 166 1.56 -3.77 -4.24
N PHE A 167 0.41 -3.77 -3.57
CA PHE A 167 -0.74 -4.59 -3.94
C PHE A 167 -1.66 -3.85 -4.92
N PHE A 168 -2.02 -4.55 -6.00
CA PHE A 168 -2.93 -4.08 -7.05
C PHE A 168 -4.07 -5.09 -7.23
N ASN A 169 -5.31 -4.59 -7.21
CA ASN A 169 -6.47 -5.37 -7.62
C ASN A 169 -6.62 -5.29 -9.14
N THR A 170 -6.75 -6.45 -9.80
CA THR A 170 -6.85 -6.60 -11.25
C THR A 170 -8.03 -7.51 -11.65
N SER A 171 -8.99 -7.69 -10.74
CA SER A 171 -10.16 -8.56 -10.94
C SER A 171 -11.18 -8.02 -11.93
N MET A 172 -11.13 -6.71 -12.21
CA MET A 172 -12.06 -6.09 -13.14
C MET A 172 -11.65 -6.35 -14.59
N ASN A 173 -12.64 -6.55 -15.47
CA ASN A 173 -12.42 -6.68 -16.91
C ASN A 173 -12.37 -5.31 -17.58
N VAL A 174 -11.52 -4.43 -17.05
CA VAL A 174 -11.27 -3.10 -17.61
C VAL A 174 -9.79 -2.94 -17.94
N THR A 175 -9.50 -2.04 -18.87
CA THR A 175 -8.12 -1.65 -19.16
C THR A 175 -7.61 -0.76 -18.04
N GLU A 176 -6.50 -1.13 -17.42
CA GLU A 176 -5.95 -0.44 -16.26
C GLU A 176 -4.43 -0.31 -16.34
N ILE A 177 -3.91 0.76 -15.74
CA ILE A 177 -2.48 0.99 -15.59
C ILE A 177 -2.18 0.92 -14.10
N LYS A 178 -1.28 0.02 -13.72
CA LYS A 178 -0.69 -0.09 -12.38
C LYS A 178 0.73 0.44 -12.46
N LEU A 179 1.11 1.36 -11.59
CA LEU A 179 2.38 2.08 -11.68
C LEU A 179 2.97 2.27 -10.30
N VAL A 180 4.29 2.09 -10.20
CA VAL A 180 5.14 2.61 -9.14
C VAL A 180 6.22 3.46 -9.82
N MET A 181 6.31 4.73 -9.44
CA MET A 181 7.25 5.68 -9.99
C MET A 181 8.15 6.19 -8.87
N LYS A 182 9.46 6.11 -9.08
CA LYS A 182 10.52 6.59 -8.20
C LYS A 182 11.24 7.71 -8.93
N MET A 183 11.25 8.91 -8.35
CA MET A 183 12.03 10.02 -8.91
C MET A 183 13.01 10.56 -7.89
N SER A 184 14.14 11.06 -8.35
CA SER A 184 15.14 11.70 -7.51
C SER A 184 15.67 12.99 -8.12
N GLN A 185 15.75 14.03 -7.30
CA GLN A 185 16.26 15.36 -7.64
C GLN A 185 16.98 15.92 -6.40
N GLU A 186 18.19 16.46 -6.55
CA GLU A 186 18.95 17.14 -5.49
C GLU A 186 18.98 16.43 -4.12
N ASN A 187 19.29 15.12 -4.13
CA ASN A 187 19.34 14.23 -2.95
C ASN A 187 17.99 13.89 -2.30
N LYS A 188 16.86 14.33 -2.87
CA LYS A 188 15.53 13.85 -2.49
C LYS A 188 15.14 12.68 -3.38
N THR A 189 14.47 11.68 -2.81
CA THR A 189 13.88 10.57 -3.56
C THR A 189 12.43 10.42 -3.13
N GLU A 190 11.52 10.40 -4.09
CA GLU A 190 10.10 10.23 -3.85
C GLU A 190 9.58 9.03 -4.62
N VAL A 191 8.69 8.27 -3.99
CA VAL A 191 8.04 7.10 -4.59
C VAL A 191 6.53 7.29 -4.53
N ARG A 192 5.85 7.16 -5.67
CA ARG A 192 4.39 7.23 -5.79
C ARG A 192 3.82 6.03 -6.52
N ARG A 193 2.59 5.65 -6.15
CA ARG A 193 1.85 4.57 -6.78
C ARG A 193 0.55 5.05 -7.41
N TYR A 194 0.18 4.45 -8.52
CA TYR A 194 -1.11 4.62 -9.19
C TYR A 194 -1.70 3.25 -9.55
N GLY A 195 -3.02 3.10 -9.36
CA GLY A 195 -3.77 1.90 -9.72
C GLY A 195 -4.32 1.10 -8.54
#